data_AF-A0A2V8NBZ0-F1
#
_entry.id   AF-A0A2V8NBZ0-F1
#
_cell.length_a   1.000
_cell.length_b   1.000
_cell.length_c   1.000
_cell.angle_alpha   90.00
_cell.angle_beta   90.00
_cell.angle_gamma   90.00
#
_symmetry.space_group_name_H-M   'P 1'
#
loop_
_entity.id
_entity.type
_entity.pdbx_description
1 polymer ?
#
loop_
_entity_poly.entity_id
_entity_poly.type
_entity_poly.pdbx_seq_one_letter_code
_entity_poly.pdbx_strand_id
1 'polypeptide(L)'
;LTVSQTLTSSDNITWTLGNLSGLTGTQGSYTLTLSASGIADSATNTLASGASTTWTVDTTSPTVTINQASTQADPVTNAANINFTAVFNEPVTGFNSSGVSFSGAGATTATVTEIAPMDGTTYNVQISGMNANGIITASINAGAAQDVAGNLSQASTSTDNQVTYHQDSSTIFVVNSLANTDDGFCSPLGTGPGNHDCTLREAINAANADFGAETITFDPAVFTAPGPYTITLSGALGALPDITDDVTITGPAAVSLTISGNNTGRVFTINSGKTVSISNLTITGGQANFGGGIYNLGNLTISNSTFTGNKAVGGSGKGGAIDSEGGTLYIVNTTISGNSAETDGGGLLSGGTSSATLTNVTLTNNRSDADNNATGDGGGIGQVSSNAITLRNRCVGLQRRPDKDALAPAR
;
A
#
# COMPACT_ATOMS: atom_id res chain seq x y z
N LEU A 1 64.35 7.25 -8.36
CA LEU A 1 64.34 6.79 -9.77
C LEU A 1 65.32 5.64 -9.89
N THR A 2 65.00 4.59 -10.64
CA THR A 2 65.91 3.49 -11.00
C THR A 2 66.76 3.89 -12.22
N VAL A 3 67.65 3.00 -12.67
CA VAL A 3 68.43 3.17 -13.92
C VAL A 3 67.57 3.10 -15.19
N SER A 4 66.29 2.77 -15.06
CA SER A 4 65.37 2.60 -16.19
C SER A 4 64.77 3.92 -16.68
N GLN A 5 64.81 4.99 -15.87
CA GLN A 5 64.30 6.30 -16.26
C GLN A 5 65.31 7.04 -17.15
N THR A 6 64.79 7.79 -18.11
CA THR A 6 65.62 8.57 -19.03
C THR A 6 65.53 10.04 -18.67
N LEU A 7 66.65 10.75 -18.74
CA LEU A 7 66.70 12.19 -18.58
C LEU A 7 67.40 12.77 -19.81
N THR A 8 66.69 13.55 -20.62
CA THR A 8 67.20 14.06 -21.90
C THR A 8 67.02 15.56 -21.99
N SER A 9 67.93 16.23 -22.71
CA SER A 9 67.85 17.64 -23.04
C SER A 9 68.45 17.89 -24.42
N SER A 10 67.96 18.91 -25.11
CA SER A 10 68.48 19.35 -26.42
C SER A 10 69.21 20.70 -26.36
N ASP A 11 69.02 21.44 -25.27
CA ASP A 11 69.46 22.82 -25.08
C ASP A 11 70.20 23.05 -23.75
N ASN A 12 70.29 22.01 -22.90
CA ASN A 12 70.76 22.07 -21.51
C ASN A 12 69.99 23.04 -20.61
N ILE A 13 68.77 23.44 -21.02
CA ILE A 13 67.87 24.32 -20.27
C ILE A 13 66.59 23.54 -19.94
N THR A 14 66.01 22.89 -20.94
CA THR A 14 64.80 22.07 -20.83
C THR A 14 65.18 20.60 -20.72
N TRP A 15 64.79 19.97 -19.62
CA TRP A 15 65.04 18.56 -19.37
C TRP A 15 63.73 17.79 -19.31
N THR A 16 63.68 16.64 -19.99
CA THR A 16 62.53 15.74 -19.99
C THR A 16 62.88 14.47 -19.24
N LEU A 17 62.12 14.17 -18.19
CA LEU A 17 62.17 12.89 -17.47
C LEU A 17 61.18 11.91 -18.10
N GLY A 18 61.69 10.81 -18.67
CA GLY A 18 60.91 9.79 -19.35
C GLY A 18 60.88 8.44 -18.62
N ASN A 19 60.06 7.53 -19.17
CA ASN A 19 59.93 6.14 -18.72
C ASN A 19 59.46 5.98 -17.25
N LEU A 20 58.44 6.76 -16.88
CA LEU A 20 57.85 6.77 -15.54
C LEU A 20 56.75 5.71 -15.34
N SER A 21 56.22 5.11 -16.40
CA SER A 21 55.08 4.18 -16.33
C SER A 21 55.32 2.99 -15.40
N GLY A 22 56.54 2.45 -15.33
CA GLY A 22 56.91 1.37 -14.42
C GLY A 22 56.96 1.77 -12.93
N LEU A 23 56.93 3.07 -12.63
CA LEU A 23 56.90 3.60 -11.26
C LEU A 23 55.52 4.11 -10.87
N THR A 24 54.74 4.60 -11.84
CA THR A 24 53.47 5.30 -11.61
C THR A 24 52.28 4.59 -12.24
N GLY A 25 52.36 3.26 -12.37
CA GLY A 25 51.28 2.45 -12.95
C GLY A 25 50.28 1.89 -11.95
N THR A 26 50.51 2.07 -10.65
CA THR A 26 49.66 1.54 -9.57
C THR A 26 48.85 2.65 -8.91
N GLN A 27 47.72 2.30 -8.28
CA GLN A 27 46.95 3.23 -7.45
C GLN A 27 47.87 3.99 -6.47
N GLY A 28 47.79 5.32 -6.45
CA GLY A 28 48.54 6.08 -5.47
C GLY A 28 48.65 7.57 -5.77
N SER A 29 49.13 8.30 -4.76
CA SER A 29 49.58 9.68 -4.90
C SER A 29 51.08 9.70 -5.15
N TYR A 30 51.49 10.35 -6.23
CA TYR A 30 52.88 10.47 -6.64
C TYR A 30 53.35 11.90 -6.47
N THR A 31 54.58 12.06 -6.02
CA THR A 31 55.28 13.35 -5.95
C THR A 31 56.58 13.22 -6.72
N LEU A 32 56.77 14.07 -7.73
CA LEU A 32 58.05 14.24 -8.39
C LEU A 32 58.72 15.48 -7.82
N THR A 33 59.92 15.30 -7.30
CA THR A 33 60.72 16.38 -6.71
C THR A 33 62.04 16.51 -7.47
N LEU A 34 62.30 17.71 -7.98
CA LEU A 34 63.61 18.14 -8.45
C LEU A 34 64.40 18.69 -7.26
N SER A 35 65.48 18.00 -6.88
CA SER A 35 66.43 18.53 -5.89
C SER A 35 67.34 19.56 -6.56
N ALA A 36 67.57 20.70 -5.91
CA ALA A 36 68.55 21.70 -6.38
C ALA A 36 70.01 21.23 -6.28
N SER A 37 70.26 20.14 -5.54
CA SER A 37 71.61 19.60 -5.34
C SER A 37 72.19 19.06 -6.65
N GLY A 38 73.42 19.44 -6.96
CA GLY A 38 74.17 18.95 -8.12
C GLY A 38 73.81 19.62 -9.45
N ILE A 39 72.96 20.65 -9.45
CA ILE A 39 72.57 21.42 -10.64
C ILE A 39 73.24 22.79 -10.55
N ALA A 40 74.07 23.11 -11.54
CA ALA A 40 74.72 24.41 -11.66
C ALA A 40 74.87 24.82 -13.14
N ASP A 41 74.97 26.11 -13.40
CA ASP A 41 75.32 26.62 -14.72
C ASP A 41 76.82 26.43 -15.03
N SER A 42 77.27 26.83 -16.23
CA SER A 42 78.68 26.76 -16.63
C SER A 42 79.61 27.66 -15.82
N ALA A 43 79.07 28.64 -15.10
CA ALA A 43 79.80 29.51 -14.18
C ALA A 43 79.75 28.99 -12.73
N THR A 44 79.25 27.76 -12.52
CA THR A 44 79.12 27.06 -11.23
C THR A 44 78.10 27.67 -10.25
N ASN A 45 77.20 28.55 -10.73
CA ASN A 45 76.10 29.04 -9.91
C ASN A 45 75.08 27.90 -9.71
N THR A 46 74.86 27.48 -8.47
CA THR A 46 73.92 26.40 -8.14
C THR A 46 72.47 26.84 -8.33
N LEU A 47 71.58 25.90 -8.69
CA LEU A 47 70.14 26.16 -8.73
C LEU A 47 69.63 26.66 -7.38
N ALA A 48 68.93 27.80 -7.36
CA ALA A 48 68.54 28.48 -6.13
C ALA A 48 67.54 27.68 -5.28
N SER A 49 66.63 26.94 -5.90
CA SER A 49 65.64 26.11 -5.23
C SER A 49 65.19 24.96 -6.11
N GLY A 50 64.82 23.84 -5.49
CA GLY A 50 64.18 22.74 -6.19
C GLY A 50 62.74 23.07 -6.62
N ALA A 51 62.06 22.08 -7.18
CA ALA A 51 60.64 22.16 -7.52
C ALA A 51 59.97 20.81 -7.24
N SER A 52 58.66 20.80 -7.01
CA SER A 52 57.90 19.57 -6.93
C SER A 52 56.55 19.69 -7.61
N THR A 53 56.02 18.55 -8.04
CA THR A 53 54.65 18.41 -8.53
C THR A 53 54.05 17.11 -8.01
N THR A 54 52.74 17.09 -7.82
CA THR A 54 51.99 15.92 -7.37
C THR A 54 50.90 15.54 -8.36
N TRP A 55 50.61 14.25 -8.46
CA TRP A 55 49.46 13.73 -9.21
C TRP A 55 48.97 12.42 -8.57
N THR A 56 47.75 12.04 -8.88
CA THR A 56 47.17 10.75 -8.47
C THR A 56 47.03 9.84 -9.67
N VAL A 57 47.21 8.55 -9.43
CA VAL A 57 46.85 7.49 -10.37
C VAL A 57 45.73 6.71 -9.71
N ASP A 58 44.60 6.68 -10.38
CA ASP A 58 43.41 5.97 -9.93
C ASP A 58 43.04 4.91 -10.96
N THR A 59 42.97 3.68 -10.48
CA THR A 59 42.71 2.48 -11.27
C THR A 59 41.50 1.71 -10.72
N THR A 60 40.83 2.27 -9.72
CA THR A 60 39.73 1.60 -9.02
C THR A 60 38.43 1.88 -9.77
N SER A 61 37.75 0.82 -10.20
CA SER A 61 36.41 0.97 -10.79
C SER A 61 35.38 1.38 -9.72
N PRO A 62 34.52 2.37 -10.01
CA PRO A 62 33.37 2.67 -9.17
C PRO A 62 32.46 1.46 -9.03
N THR A 63 32.01 1.21 -7.81
CA THR A 63 30.96 0.24 -7.47
C THR A 63 29.62 0.93 -7.39
N VAL A 64 28.53 0.20 -7.65
CA VAL A 64 27.18 0.74 -7.59
C VAL A 64 26.21 -0.25 -6.96
N THR A 65 25.27 0.26 -6.18
CA THR A 65 24.09 -0.48 -5.71
C THR A 65 22.85 0.03 -6.41
N ILE A 66 21.86 -0.83 -6.65
CA ILE A 66 20.52 -0.41 -7.08
C ILE A 66 19.47 -1.13 -6.24
N ASN A 67 18.62 -0.35 -5.58
CA ASN A 67 17.57 -0.89 -4.72
C ASN A 67 16.24 -0.16 -4.93
N GLN A 68 15.13 -0.78 -4.55
CA GLN A 68 13.82 -0.12 -4.48
C GLN A 68 13.94 1.20 -3.70
N ALA A 69 13.31 2.26 -4.21
CA ALA A 69 13.28 3.54 -3.51
C ALA A 69 12.56 3.42 -2.16
N SER A 70 13.14 3.98 -1.09
CA SER A 70 12.71 3.74 0.30
C SER A 70 11.27 4.16 0.63
N THR A 71 10.68 5.09 -0.13
CA THR A 71 9.29 5.55 0.07
C THR A 71 8.30 4.90 -0.90
N GLN A 72 8.76 4.00 -1.77
CA GLN A 72 7.91 3.30 -2.70
C GLN A 72 7.26 2.11 -2.01
N ALA A 73 5.94 1.98 -2.14
CA ALA A 73 5.25 0.75 -1.71
C ALA A 73 5.70 -0.44 -2.57
N ASP A 74 5.69 -1.63 -1.99
CA ASP A 74 5.76 -2.88 -2.74
C ASP A 74 4.80 -3.88 -2.07
N PRO A 75 3.74 -4.34 -2.77
CA PRO A 75 3.41 -4.07 -4.17
C PRO A 75 2.91 -2.64 -4.48
N VAL A 76 2.88 -2.28 -5.76
CA VAL A 76 2.19 -1.09 -6.30
C VAL A 76 1.05 -1.47 -7.24
N THR A 77 -0.01 -0.66 -7.26
CA THR A 77 -1.14 -0.81 -8.17
C THR A 77 -1.28 0.42 -9.06
N ASN A 78 -1.36 0.24 -10.39
CA ASN A 78 -1.53 1.30 -11.39
C ASN A 78 -0.52 2.45 -11.30
N ALA A 79 0.67 2.20 -10.73
CA ALA A 79 1.70 3.22 -10.64
C ALA A 79 2.22 3.57 -12.04
N ALA A 80 2.12 4.84 -12.42
CA ALA A 80 2.66 5.30 -13.70
C ALA A 80 4.18 5.10 -13.80
N ASN A 81 4.86 5.17 -12.64
CA ASN A 81 6.31 5.15 -12.51
C ASN A 81 6.72 4.29 -11.31
N ILE A 82 7.77 3.49 -11.48
CA ILE A 82 8.45 2.74 -10.41
C ILE A 82 9.88 3.27 -10.31
N ASN A 83 10.34 3.55 -9.09
CA ASN A 83 11.61 4.21 -8.81
C ASN A 83 12.55 3.29 -8.05
N PHE A 84 13.81 3.26 -8.50
CA PHE A 84 14.92 2.59 -7.85
C PHE A 84 16.00 3.64 -7.54
N THR A 85 16.64 3.52 -6.38
CA THR A 85 17.76 4.36 -5.99
C THR A 85 19.07 3.65 -6.36
N ALA A 86 19.87 4.30 -7.19
CA ALA A 86 21.22 3.89 -7.52
C ALA A 86 22.23 4.72 -6.71
N VAL A 87 23.18 4.06 -6.05
CA VAL A 87 24.22 4.72 -5.24
C VAL A 87 25.59 4.18 -5.62
N PHE A 88 26.44 5.07 -6.15
CA PHE A 88 27.86 4.82 -6.40
C PHE A 88 28.69 5.11 -5.15
N ASN A 89 29.80 4.40 -4.96
CA ASN A 89 30.72 4.65 -3.83
C ASN A 89 31.53 5.95 -3.97
N GLU A 90 31.49 6.59 -5.13
CA GLU A 90 32.22 7.80 -5.47
C GLU A 90 31.53 8.54 -6.64
N PRO A 91 31.87 9.83 -6.88
CA PRO A 91 31.29 10.60 -7.98
C PRO A 91 31.57 9.98 -9.36
N VAL A 92 30.53 9.82 -10.17
CA VAL A 92 30.64 9.34 -11.55
C VAL A 92 30.03 10.31 -12.56
N THR A 93 30.40 10.16 -13.82
CA THR A 93 29.83 10.85 -14.98
C THR A 93 29.35 9.85 -16.03
N GLY A 94 28.46 10.29 -16.92
CA GLY A 94 27.98 9.49 -18.05
C GLY A 94 26.85 8.50 -17.76
N PHE A 95 26.45 8.33 -16.49
CA PHE A 95 25.34 7.44 -16.14
C PHE A 95 24.01 7.94 -16.71
N ASN A 96 23.38 7.12 -17.55
CA ASN A 96 22.11 7.43 -18.21
C ASN A 96 21.31 6.13 -18.48
N SER A 97 20.13 6.23 -19.10
CA SER A 97 19.22 5.10 -19.29
C SER A 97 19.80 3.95 -20.13
N SER A 98 20.79 4.18 -21.00
CA SER A 98 21.45 3.08 -21.73
C SER A 98 22.25 2.15 -20.82
N GLY A 99 22.62 2.61 -19.62
CA GLY A 99 23.32 1.83 -18.61
C GLY A 99 22.41 0.96 -17.74
N VAL A 100 21.08 1.08 -17.90
CA VAL A 100 20.09 0.37 -17.09
C VAL A 100 19.51 -0.80 -17.87
N SER A 101 19.54 -1.98 -17.27
CA SER A 101 18.80 -3.15 -17.74
C SER A 101 17.57 -3.35 -16.84
N PHE A 102 16.42 -3.66 -17.43
CA PHE A 102 15.22 -3.95 -16.68
C PHE A 102 14.32 -4.95 -17.41
N SER A 103 13.44 -5.61 -16.67
CA SER A 103 12.48 -6.58 -17.20
C SER A 103 11.21 -6.63 -16.34
N GLY A 104 10.15 -7.24 -16.87
CA GLY A 104 8.90 -7.48 -16.14
C GLY A 104 7.78 -6.48 -16.43
N ALA A 105 6.54 -6.87 -16.09
CA ALA A 105 5.31 -6.06 -16.17
C ALA A 105 5.06 -5.35 -17.52
N GLY A 106 5.66 -5.84 -18.61
CA GLY A 106 5.62 -5.20 -19.92
C GLY A 106 6.24 -3.80 -19.98
N ALA A 107 7.07 -3.43 -18.99
CA ALA A 107 7.71 -2.12 -18.92
C ALA A 107 8.56 -1.83 -20.16
N THR A 108 8.59 -0.56 -20.59
CA THR A 108 9.18 -0.18 -21.88
C THR A 108 10.27 0.88 -21.77
N THR A 109 10.35 1.61 -20.66
CA THR A 109 11.19 2.81 -20.60
C THR A 109 11.85 2.96 -19.25
N ALA A 110 13.14 3.29 -19.26
CA ALA A 110 13.90 3.73 -18.10
C ALA A 110 14.39 5.18 -18.32
N THR A 111 14.33 5.98 -17.26
CA THR A 111 14.90 7.33 -17.19
C THR A 111 15.79 7.43 -15.96
N VAL A 112 16.92 8.11 -16.09
CA VAL A 112 17.90 8.29 -15.01
C VAL A 112 18.00 9.77 -14.71
N THR A 113 17.88 10.14 -13.44
CA THR A 113 18.03 11.53 -12.98
C THR A 113 18.88 11.52 -11.73
N GLU A 114 19.89 12.39 -11.67
CA GLU A 114 20.64 12.60 -10.44
C GLU A 114 19.73 13.23 -9.37
N ILE A 115 19.87 12.78 -8.13
CA ILE A 115 19.09 13.31 -7.01
C ILE A 115 20.05 13.83 -5.92
N ALA A 116 19.49 14.50 -4.92
CA ALA A 116 20.28 15.02 -3.81
C ALA A 116 21.22 13.93 -3.25
N PRO A 117 22.51 14.25 -3.02
CA PRO A 117 23.08 15.60 -2.90
C PRO A 117 23.57 16.28 -4.20
N MET A 118 23.36 15.70 -5.39
CA MET A 118 23.86 16.23 -6.68
C MET A 118 25.40 16.31 -6.76
N ASP A 119 26.07 15.30 -6.24
CA ASP A 119 27.54 15.19 -6.19
C ASP A 119 28.11 14.06 -7.06
N GLY A 120 27.30 13.55 -7.99
CA GLY A 120 27.63 12.46 -8.90
C GLY A 120 27.48 11.06 -8.30
N THR A 121 27.00 10.92 -7.06
CA THR A 121 26.94 9.61 -6.37
C THR A 121 25.56 8.95 -6.39
N THR A 122 24.47 9.72 -6.44
CA THR A 122 23.11 9.20 -6.17
C THR A 122 22.13 9.57 -7.27
N TYR A 123 21.42 8.56 -7.79
CA TYR A 123 20.52 8.71 -8.93
C TYR A 123 19.19 7.99 -8.68
N ASN A 124 18.10 8.59 -9.17
CA ASN A 124 16.83 7.91 -9.35
C ASN A 124 16.80 7.23 -10.73
N VAL A 125 16.55 5.93 -10.73
CA VAL A 125 16.25 5.13 -11.92
C VAL A 125 14.75 4.88 -11.94
N GLN A 126 14.03 5.61 -12.80
CA GLN A 126 12.58 5.49 -12.94
C GLN A 126 12.24 4.62 -14.14
N ILE A 127 11.43 3.59 -13.91
CA ILE A 127 10.86 2.68 -14.90
C ILE A 127 9.39 3.03 -15.14
N SER A 128 8.98 3.06 -16.41
CA SER A 128 7.62 3.39 -16.84
C SER A 128 7.14 2.51 -18.00
N GLY A 129 5.86 2.66 -18.36
CA GLY A 129 5.25 1.93 -19.49
C GLY A 129 4.79 0.51 -19.16
N MET A 130 4.54 0.21 -17.89
CA MET A 130 3.98 -1.08 -17.46
C MET A 130 2.58 -1.27 -18.05
N ASN A 131 2.30 -2.48 -18.52
CA ASN A 131 1.05 -2.82 -19.21
C ASN A 131 0.51 -4.23 -18.88
N ALA A 132 1.10 -4.87 -17.87
CA ALA A 132 0.66 -6.16 -17.37
C ALA A 132 1.13 -6.35 -15.93
N ASN A 133 0.46 -7.22 -15.18
CA ASN A 133 0.90 -7.66 -13.86
C ASN A 133 2.29 -8.31 -13.94
N GLY A 134 3.14 -8.07 -12.96
CA GLY A 134 4.41 -8.76 -12.84
C GLY A 134 5.41 -8.08 -11.93
N ILE A 135 6.52 -8.77 -11.68
CA ILE A 135 7.64 -8.22 -10.91
C ILE A 135 8.56 -7.48 -11.88
N ILE A 136 8.82 -6.21 -11.61
CA ILE A 136 9.85 -5.45 -12.30
C ILE A 136 11.18 -5.68 -11.61
N THR A 137 12.21 -6.00 -12.37
CA THR A 137 13.59 -6.11 -11.87
C THR A 137 14.48 -5.09 -12.58
N ALA A 138 15.30 -4.37 -11.83
CA ALA A 138 16.25 -3.38 -12.37
C ALA A 138 17.71 -3.75 -12.06
N SER A 139 18.63 -3.47 -12.99
CA SER A 139 20.07 -3.58 -12.77
C SER A 139 20.84 -2.53 -13.56
N ILE A 140 22.07 -2.25 -13.12
CA ILE A 140 22.99 -1.36 -13.83
C ILE A 140 24.11 -2.21 -14.42
N ASN A 141 24.33 -2.05 -15.72
CA ASN A 141 25.34 -2.79 -16.47
C ASN A 141 26.75 -2.36 -16.06
N ALA A 142 27.74 -3.25 -16.19
CA ALA A 142 29.14 -2.86 -16.07
C ALA A 142 29.49 -1.82 -17.15
N GLY A 143 30.26 -0.79 -16.78
CA GLY A 143 30.62 0.33 -17.63
C GLY A 143 29.50 1.31 -17.93
N ALA A 144 28.41 1.30 -17.15
CA ALA A 144 27.32 2.26 -17.29
C ALA A 144 27.71 3.70 -16.92
N ALA A 145 28.78 3.88 -16.14
CA ALA A 145 29.31 5.17 -15.74
C ALA A 145 30.85 5.12 -15.62
N GLN A 146 31.48 6.27 -15.45
CA GLN A 146 32.92 6.38 -15.20
C GLN A 146 33.26 7.44 -14.16
N ASP A 147 34.34 7.24 -13.41
CA ASP A 147 34.88 8.28 -12.51
C ASP A 147 35.64 9.39 -13.29
N VAL A 148 36.29 10.29 -12.54
CA VAL A 148 37.11 11.37 -13.09
C VAL A 148 38.39 10.87 -13.77
N ALA A 149 38.89 9.69 -13.37
CA ALA A 149 40.08 9.07 -13.93
C ALA A 149 39.78 8.22 -15.19
N GLY A 150 38.51 8.02 -15.50
CA GLY A 150 38.03 7.25 -16.65
C GLY A 150 37.85 5.75 -16.36
N ASN A 151 37.90 5.32 -15.10
CA ASN A 151 37.62 3.92 -14.76
C ASN A 151 36.13 3.65 -14.92
N LEU A 152 35.81 2.61 -15.69
CA LEU A 152 34.44 2.18 -15.92
C LEU A 152 33.84 1.51 -14.66
N SER A 153 32.57 1.76 -14.39
CA SER A 153 31.87 1.21 -13.23
C SER A 153 31.73 -0.32 -13.29
N GLN A 154 31.65 -0.95 -12.14
CA GLN A 154 31.23 -2.34 -12.04
C GLN A 154 29.72 -2.48 -12.29
N ALA A 155 29.24 -3.71 -12.50
CA ALA A 155 27.82 -3.99 -12.53
C ALA A 155 27.20 -3.81 -11.13
N SER A 156 25.92 -3.45 -11.07
CA SER A 156 25.26 -3.23 -9.78
C SER A 156 25.16 -4.47 -8.92
N THR A 157 25.30 -4.27 -7.61
CA THR A 157 24.79 -5.20 -6.58
C THR A 157 23.47 -4.69 -6.00
N SER A 158 22.75 -5.53 -5.27
CA SER A 158 21.45 -5.18 -4.71
C SER A 158 21.12 -6.01 -3.47
N THR A 159 20.42 -5.38 -2.52
CA THR A 159 19.68 -6.06 -1.46
C THR A 159 18.21 -6.24 -1.84
N ASP A 160 17.67 -5.36 -2.67
CA ASP A 160 16.31 -5.43 -3.19
C ASP A 160 16.12 -4.61 -4.47
N ASN A 161 16.23 -5.24 -5.64
CA ASN A 161 16.05 -4.59 -6.95
C ASN A 161 14.76 -5.03 -7.65
N GLN A 162 13.75 -5.43 -6.89
CA GLN A 162 12.48 -5.88 -7.43
C GLN A 162 11.34 -5.02 -6.89
N VAL A 163 10.29 -4.83 -7.70
CA VAL A 163 9.03 -4.23 -7.26
C VAL A 163 7.89 -4.97 -7.93
N THR A 164 6.90 -5.39 -7.15
CA THR A 164 5.71 -6.07 -7.68
C THR A 164 4.73 -5.03 -8.21
N TYR A 165 4.37 -5.12 -9.49
CA TYR A 165 3.41 -4.25 -10.15
C TYR A 165 2.12 -4.99 -10.46
N HIS A 166 1.00 -4.38 -10.07
CA HIS A 166 -0.35 -4.77 -10.46
C HIS A 166 -0.98 -3.69 -11.33
N GLN A 167 -1.51 -4.12 -12.46
CA GLN A 167 -2.44 -3.38 -13.28
C GLN A 167 -3.86 -3.72 -12.81
N ASP A 168 -4.58 -2.71 -12.36
CA ASP A 168 -5.97 -2.81 -11.94
C ASP A 168 -6.83 -2.03 -12.94
N SER A 169 -7.82 -2.69 -13.54
CA SER A 169 -8.79 -2.03 -14.42
C SER A 169 -9.96 -1.37 -13.69
N SER A 170 -9.93 -1.32 -12.35
CA SER A 170 -11.03 -0.96 -11.46
C SER A 170 -12.27 -1.77 -11.81
N THR A 171 -12.16 -3.08 -11.60
CA THR A 171 -13.18 -4.05 -12.00
C THR A 171 -14.49 -3.78 -11.26
N ILE A 172 -15.60 -3.75 -12.02
CA ILE A 172 -16.95 -3.68 -11.47
C ILE A 172 -17.57 -5.07 -11.53
N PHE A 173 -17.82 -5.67 -10.37
CA PHE A 173 -18.58 -6.91 -10.25
C PHE A 173 -20.07 -6.57 -10.13
N VAL A 174 -20.89 -7.16 -10.99
CA VAL A 174 -22.33 -6.90 -11.06
C VAL A 174 -23.08 -8.12 -10.57
N VAL A 175 -23.57 -8.05 -9.33
CA VAL A 175 -24.42 -9.08 -8.74
C VAL A 175 -25.73 -9.16 -9.51
N ASN A 176 -26.04 -10.33 -10.04
CA ASN A 176 -27.22 -10.58 -10.87
C ASN A 176 -28.05 -11.76 -10.35
N SER A 177 -27.85 -12.13 -9.09
CA SER A 177 -28.58 -13.21 -8.43
C SER A 177 -28.98 -12.89 -7.01
N LEU A 178 -30.10 -13.47 -6.61
CA LEU A 178 -30.59 -13.47 -5.22
C LEU A 178 -30.05 -14.69 -4.43
N ALA A 179 -29.38 -15.62 -5.09
CA ALA A 179 -28.83 -16.81 -4.47
C ALA A 179 -27.64 -16.47 -3.55
N ASN A 180 -27.34 -17.41 -2.65
CA ASN A 180 -26.15 -17.40 -1.78
C ASN A 180 -25.26 -18.61 -2.08
N THR A 181 -25.24 -19.06 -3.34
CA THR A 181 -24.35 -20.11 -3.82
C THR A 181 -22.93 -19.59 -4.01
N ASP A 182 -22.00 -20.51 -4.21
CA ASP A 182 -20.61 -20.22 -4.57
C ASP A 182 -20.15 -21.29 -5.54
N ASP A 183 -20.25 -21.02 -6.83
CA ASP A 183 -19.70 -21.86 -7.89
C ASP A 183 -18.30 -21.42 -8.34
N GLY A 184 -17.77 -20.35 -7.73
CA GLY A 184 -16.47 -19.77 -8.01
C GLY A 184 -16.45 -18.84 -9.22
N PHE A 185 -17.60 -18.56 -9.85
CA PHE A 185 -17.70 -17.66 -10.99
C PHE A 185 -18.59 -16.46 -10.66
N CYS A 186 -18.13 -15.26 -11.01
CA CYS A 186 -18.98 -14.07 -11.07
C CYS A 186 -19.07 -13.64 -12.54
N SER A 187 -20.04 -14.19 -13.28
CA SER A 187 -20.24 -13.84 -14.69
C SER A 187 -21.51 -13.02 -14.95
N PRO A 188 -21.52 -12.17 -16.00
CA PRO A 188 -22.76 -11.63 -16.53
C PRO A 188 -23.73 -12.76 -16.92
N LEU A 189 -25.04 -12.57 -16.70
CA LEU A 189 -26.07 -13.56 -16.99
C LEU A 189 -25.90 -14.15 -18.41
N GLY A 190 -25.75 -15.47 -18.51
CA GLY A 190 -25.80 -16.18 -19.80
C GLY A 190 -24.57 -16.14 -20.68
N THR A 191 -23.43 -15.58 -20.24
CA THR A 191 -22.26 -15.41 -21.13
C THR A 191 -21.10 -16.38 -20.90
N GLY A 192 -21.21 -17.35 -19.98
CA GLY A 192 -20.18 -18.35 -19.70
C GLY A 192 -20.61 -19.81 -19.96
N PRO A 193 -19.66 -20.76 -20.12
CA PRO A 193 -19.98 -22.19 -20.10
C PRO A 193 -20.67 -22.52 -18.77
N GLY A 194 -21.93 -22.93 -18.80
CA GLY A 194 -22.71 -23.27 -17.60
C GLY A 194 -23.77 -22.26 -17.16
N ASN A 195 -23.86 -21.07 -17.78
CA ASN A 195 -24.82 -20.02 -17.38
C ASN A 195 -24.72 -19.69 -15.88
N HIS A 196 -23.50 -19.48 -15.39
CA HIS A 196 -23.25 -19.09 -14.01
C HIS A 196 -23.70 -17.66 -13.77
N ASP A 197 -24.38 -17.45 -12.66
CA ASP A 197 -24.75 -16.13 -12.18
C ASP A 197 -23.57 -15.45 -11.46
N CYS A 198 -23.78 -14.26 -10.92
CA CYS A 198 -22.88 -13.64 -9.97
C CYS A 198 -23.70 -13.31 -8.72
N THR A 199 -23.54 -14.12 -7.69
CA THR A 199 -24.07 -13.86 -6.35
C THR A 199 -23.23 -12.79 -5.64
N LEU A 200 -23.77 -12.21 -4.57
CA LEU A 200 -22.99 -11.28 -3.73
C LEU A 200 -21.75 -11.95 -3.12
N ARG A 201 -21.82 -13.26 -2.86
CA ARG A 201 -20.70 -14.05 -2.34
C ARG A 201 -19.58 -14.16 -3.37
N GLU A 202 -19.90 -14.55 -4.60
CA GLU A 202 -18.92 -14.65 -5.68
C GLU A 202 -18.35 -13.27 -6.04
N ALA A 203 -19.15 -12.21 -6.02
CA ALA A 203 -18.65 -10.85 -6.22
C ALA A 203 -17.63 -10.43 -5.15
N ILE A 204 -17.85 -10.80 -3.88
CA ILE A 204 -16.87 -10.54 -2.80
C ILE A 204 -15.62 -11.39 -2.98
N ASN A 205 -15.76 -12.69 -3.30
CA ASN A 205 -14.61 -13.56 -3.55
C ASN A 205 -13.77 -13.06 -4.74
N ALA A 206 -14.43 -12.61 -5.82
CA ALA A 206 -13.77 -12.07 -7.00
C ALA A 206 -13.09 -10.73 -6.70
N ALA A 207 -13.73 -9.85 -5.95
CA ALA A 207 -13.13 -8.59 -5.50
C ALA A 207 -11.90 -8.84 -4.62
N ASN A 208 -12.00 -9.75 -3.65
CA ASN A 208 -10.89 -10.14 -2.78
C ASN A 208 -9.69 -10.76 -3.53
N ALA A 209 -9.90 -11.25 -4.75
CA ALA A 209 -8.87 -11.89 -5.57
C ALA A 209 -8.33 -10.99 -6.68
N ASP A 210 -9.00 -9.86 -6.95
CA ASP A 210 -8.50 -8.81 -7.83
C ASP A 210 -7.61 -7.86 -7.03
N PHE A 211 -6.66 -7.21 -7.69
CA PHE A 211 -5.77 -6.27 -7.02
C PHE A 211 -6.31 -4.87 -7.15
N GLY A 212 -6.29 -4.12 -6.05
CA GLY A 212 -6.61 -2.71 -6.08
C GLY A 212 -7.90 -2.43 -5.32
N ALA A 213 -8.70 -1.52 -5.85
CA ALA A 213 -9.96 -1.16 -5.21
C ALA A 213 -11.13 -1.48 -6.15
N GLU A 214 -12.00 -2.38 -5.71
CA GLU A 214 -13.06 -2.93 -6.55
C GLU A 214 -14.41 -2.33 -6.21
N THR A 215 -15.34 -2.45 -7.16
CA THR A 215 -16.72 -2.01 -6.97
C THR A 215 -17.68 -3.16 -7.19
N ILE A 216 -18.57 -3.39 -6.23
CA ILE A 216 -19.69 -4.33 -6.34
C ILE A 216 -20.99 -3.54 -6.49
N THR A 217 -21.70 -3.80 -7.58
CA THR A 217 -23.03 -3.25 -7.88
C THR A 217 -24.04 -4.36 -8.13
N PHE A 218 -25.30 -3.99 -8.38
CA PHE A 218 -26.39 -4.94 -8.58
C PHE A 218 -27.06 -4.67 -9.93
N ASP A 219 -27.32 -5.73 -10.69
CA ASP A 219 -27.88 -5.67 -12.03
C ASP A 219 -29.28 -5.03 -12.02
N PRO A 220 -29.50 -3.88 -12.70
CA PRO A 220 -30.79 -3.22 -12.72
C PRO A 220 -31.90 -4.03 -13.42
N ALA A 221 -31.55 -5.05 -14.22
CA ALA A 221 -32.53 -5.96 -14.81
C ALA A 221 -33.06 -6.97 -13.79
N VAL A 222 -32.24 -7.37 -12.81
CA VAL A 222 -32.62 -8.32 -11.75
C VAL A 222 -33.26 -7.57 -10.58
N PHE A 223 -32.67 -6.45 -10.18
CA PHE A 223 -33.11 -5.61 -9.07
C PHE A 223 -33.95 -4.42 -9.58
N THR A 224 -34.96 -4.73 -10.38
CA THR A 224 -35.84 -3.73 -11.02
C THR A 224 -37.08 -3.41 -10.16
N ALA A 225 -37.70 -2.25 -10.34
CA ALA A 225 -38.93 -1.93 -9.63
C ALA A 225 -40.12 -2.78 -10.15
N PRO A 226 -41.04 -3.25 -9.28
CA PRO A 226 -41.10 -3.01 -7.85
C PRO A 226 -40.30 -4.03 -7.00
N GLY A 227 -39.52 -3.54 -6.03
CA GLY A 227 -38.98 -4.37 -4.94
C GLY A 227 -40.02 -4.66 -3.85
N PRO A 228 -39.63 -5.19 -2.67
CA PRO A 228 -38.26 -5.37 -2.17
C PRO A 228 -37.61 -6.69 -2.59
N TYR A 229 -36.29 -6.72 -2.55
CA TYR A 229 -35.48 -7.93 -2.78
C TYR A 229 -34.77 -8.35 -1.50
N THR A 230 -34.56 -9.66 -1.33
CA THR A 230 -33.81 -10.21 -0.19
C THR A 230 -32.84 -11.28 -0.64
N ILE A 231 -31.55 -11.06 -0.38
CA ILE A 231 -30.51 -12.10 -0.41
C ILE A 231 -30.45 -12.70 0.99
N THR A 232 -30.77 -13.99 1.13
CA THR A 232 -30.77 -14.68 2.42
C THR A 232 -29.55 -15.59 2.52
N LEU A 233 -28.68 -15.30 3.50
CA LEU A 233 -27.50 -16.09 3.82
C LEU A 233 -27.93 -17.39 4.53
N SER A 234 -28.32 -18.38 3.72
CA SER A 234 -28.83 -19.67 4.18
C SER A 234 -27.93 -20.82 3.72
N GLY A 235 -28.12 -22.00 4.32
CA GLY A 235 -27.41 -23.23 3.94
C GLY A 235 -26.05 -23.40 4.61
N ALA A 236 -25.28 -24.38 4.12
CA ALA A 236 -23.99 -24.78 4.69
C ALA A 236 -22.90 -23.70 4.58
N LEU A 237 -23.05 -22.74 3.67
CA LEU A 237 -22.08 -21.67 3.44
C LEU A 237 -22.18 -20.53 4.47
N GLY A 238 -23.31 -20.36 5.15
CA GLY A 238 -23.46 -19.39 6.24
C GLY A 238 -23.17 -17.93 5.85
N ALA A 239 -22.36 -17.24 6.67
CA ALA A 239 -21.95 -15.84 6.53
C ALA A 239 -21.26 -15.55 5.18
N LEU A 240 -21.25 -14.29 4.72
CA LEU A 240 -20.46 -13.91 3.54
C LEU A 240 -18.95 -14.08 3.80
N PRO A 241 -18.12 -14.24 2.76
CA PRO A 241 -16.66 -14.23 2.91
C PRO A 241 -16.21 -12.92 3.55
N ASP A 242 -15.13 -12.98 4.34
CA ASP A 242 -14.52 -11.77 4.89
C ASP A 242 -14.00 -10.88 3.75
N ILE A 243 -14.19 -9.57 3.84
CA ILE A 243 -13.68 -8.62 2.86
C ILE A 243 -12.20 -8.39 3.17
N THR A 244 -11.35 -8.87 2.26
CA THR A 244 -9.88 -8.84 2.35
C THR A 244 -9.27 -7.84 1.37
N ASP A 245 -10.07 -7.10 0.58
CA ASP A 245 -9.60 -5.96 -0.21
C ASP A 245 -10.42 -4.67 -0.04
N ASP A 246 -9.96 -3.60 -0.67
CA ASP A 246 -10.61 -2.29 -0.66
C ASP A 246 -11.84 -2.30 -1.57
N VAL A 247 -13.04 -2.51 -0.98
CA VAL A 247 -14.27 -2.70 -1.78
C VAL A 247 -15.30 -1.61 -1.56
N THR A 248 -15.91 -1.14 -2.64
CA THR A 248 -17.14 -0.32 -2.61
C THR A 248 -18.36 -1.17 -2.99
N ILE A 249 -19.29 -1.38 -2.07
CA ILE A 249 -20.56 -2.10 -2.28
C ILE A 249 -21.72 -1.11 -2.33
N THR A 250 -22.36 -0.97 -3.49
CA THR A 250 -23.49 -0.04 -3.69
C THR A 250 -24.75 -0.79 -4.06
N GLY A 251 -25.71 -0.83 -3.12
CA GLY A 251 -27.05 -1.36 -3.35
C GLY A 251 -27.83 -0.60 -4.43
N PRO A 252 -28.85 -1.21 -5.05
CA PRO A 252 -29.62 -0.61 -6.13
C PRO A 252 -30.42 0.60 -5.64
N ALA A 253 -30.23 1.78 -6.24
CA ALA A 253 -30.92 3.00 -5.80
C ALA A 253 -32.44 3.00 -6.08
N ALA A 254 -32.91 2.17 -7.02
CA ALA A 254 -34.31 2.14 -7.45
C ALA A 254 -35.22 1.31 -6.54
N VAL A 255 -34.67 0.41 -5.72
CA VAL A 255 -35.43 -0.57 -4.93
C VAL A 255 -34.75 -0.84 -3.59
N SER A 256 -35.51 -1.29 -2.60
CA SER A 256 -34.90 -1.77 -1.35
C SER A 256 -34.33 -3.17 -1.56
N LEU A 257 -33.03 -3.33 -1.27
CA LEU A 257 -32.34 -4.62 -1.21
C LEU A 257 -31.95 -4.95 0.23
N THR A 258 -32.39 -6.12 0.69
CA THR A 258 -32.09 -6.67 2.01
C THR A 258 -31.04 -7.77 1.90
N ILE A 259 -29.98 -7.69 2.72
CA ILE A 259 -29.04 -8.78 2.96
C ILE A 259 -29.35 -9.33 4.36
N SER A 260 -29.86 -10.56 4.41
CA SER A 260 -30.32 -11.21 5.64
C SER A 260 -29.35 -12.29 6.09
N GLY A 261 -28.78 -12.15 7.29
CA GLY A 261 -27.95 -13.18 7.94
C GLY A 261 -28.71 -14.42 8.41
N ASN A 262 -30.03 -14.46 8.16
CA ASN A 262 -30.94 -15.57 8.46
C ASN A 262 -30.93 -16.05 9.92
N ASN A 263 -30.48 -15.19 10.84
CA ASN A 263 -30.24 -15.47 12.26
C ASN A 263 -29.21 -16.57 12.52
N THR A 264 -28.32 -16.85 11.56
CA THR A 264 -27.36 -17.95 11.64
C THR A 264 -25.90 -17.51 11.61
N GLY A 265 -25.61 -16.30 11.13
CA GLY A 265 -24.24 -15.81 11.04
C GLY A 265 -24.16 -14.29 10.89
N ARG A 266 -22.94 -13.78 10.97
CA ARG A 266 -22.62 -12.39 10.63
C ARG A 266 -22.93 -12.11 9.16
N VAL A 267 -23.31 -10.88 8.81
CA VAL A 267 -23.52 -10.51 7.41
C VAL A 267 -22.20 -10.16 6.72
N PHE A 268 -21.43 -9.18 7.24
CA PHE A 268 -20.11 -8.82 6.68
C PHE A 268 -19.02 -8.80 7.76
N THR A 269 -17.80 -9.18 7.38
CA THR A 269 -16.58 -8.92 8.16
C THR A 269 -15.63 -8.07 7.31
N ILE A 270 -15.05 -7.02 7.89
CA ILE A 270 -14.04 -6.18 7.22
C ILE A 270 -12.69 -6.42 7.89
N ASN A 271 -11.68 -6.83 7.12
CA ASN A 271 -10.35 -7.09 7.67
C ASN A 271 -9.53 -5.82 7.93
N SER A 272 -8.54 -5.97 8.80
CA SER A 272 -7.62 -4.89 9.16
C SER A 272 -6.84 -4.39 7.94
N GLY A 273 -6.63 -3.08 7.88
CA GLY A 273 -5.90 -2.43 6.79
C GLY A 273 -6.70 -2.22 5.51
N LYS A 274 -7.97 -2.61 5.47
CA LYS A 274 -8.85 -2.47 4.30
C LYS A 274 -9.82 -1.31 4.42
N THR A 275 -10.16 -0.72 3.29
CA THR A 275 -11.05 0.44 3.16
C THR A 275 -12.31 0.05 2.41
N VAL A 276 -13.42 -0.03 3.13
CA VAL A 276 -14.70 -0.51 2.59
C VAL A 276 -15.78 0.56 2.67
N SER A 277 -16.55 0.70 1.59
CA SER A 277 -17.76 1.53 1.57
C SER A 277 -19.00 0.67 1.31
N ILE A 278 -20.04 0.81 2.13
CA ILE A 278 -21.31 0.10 1.97
C ILE A 278 -22.45 1.11 1.91
N SER A 279 -23.27 1.07 0.86
CA SER A 279 -24.39 1.99 0.72
C SER A 279 -25.67 1.37 0.16
N ASN A 280 -26.81 1.98 0.48
CA ASN A 280 -28.14 1.64 -0.05
C ASN A 280 -28.57 0.18 0.22
N LEU A 281 -28.22 -0.37 1.38
CA LEU A 281 -28.60 -1.73 1.78
C LEU A 281 -29.40 -1.74 3.07
N THR A 282 -30.29 -2.72 3.19
CA THR A 282 -30.86 -3.15 4.47
C THR A 282 -30.10 -4.38 4.95
N ILE A 283 -29.46 -4.32 6.11
CA ILE A 283 -28.72 -5.43 6.72
C ILE A 283 -29.51 -5.91 7.94
N THR A 284 -29.95 -7.17 7.92
CA THR A 284 -30.86 -7.71 8.94
C THR A 284 -30.56 -9.14 9.34
N GLY A 285 -31.05 -9.53 10.52
CA GLY A 285 -31.03 -10.92 10.97
C GLY A 285 -29.63 -11.50 11.06
N GLY A 286 -28.58 -10.67 11.15
CA GLY A 286 -27.24 -11.16 11.43
C GLY A 286 -27.13 -11.59 12.89
N GLN A 287 -26.43 -12.69 13.16
CA GLN A 287 -26.22 -13.25 14.50
C GLN A 287 -24.79 -13.76 14.67
N ALA A 288 -24.00 -13.13 15.53
CA ALA A 288 -22.60 -13.49 15.79
C ALA A 288 -22.15 -12.99 17.17
N ASN A 289 -20.93 -13.28 17.61
CA ASN A 289 -20.43 -12.76 18.90
C ASN A 289 -20.02 -11.28 18.84
N PHE A 290 -19.56 -10.82 17.69
CA PHE A 290 -19.13 -9.44 17.47
C PHE A 290 -19.80 -8.97 16.20
N GLY A 291 -20.61 -7.91 16.28
CA GLY A 291 -21.25 -7.34 15.10
C GLY A 291 -22.20 -8.31 14.44
N GLY A 292 -23.47 -8.36 14.87
CA GLY A 292 -24.44 -9.26 14.22
C GLY A 292 -24.54 -8.98 12.72
N GLY A 293 -24.63 -7.70 12.35
CA GLY A 293 -24.58 -7.25 10.96
C GLY A 293 -23.14 -7.19 10.44
N ILE A 294 -22.31 -6.34 11.04
CA ILE A 294 -20.94 -6.07 10.59
C ILE A 294 -19.94 -6.13 11.74
N TYR A 295 -18.83 -6.84 11.52
CA TYR A 295 -17.63 -6.72 12.35
C TYR A 295 -16.53 -6.01 11.56
N ASN A 296 -16.02 -4.89 12.08
CA ASN A 296 -15.06 -4.03 11.40
C ASN A 296 -13.71 -4.00 12.12
N LEU A 297 -12.66 -4.41 11.40
CA LEU A 297 -11.26 -4.26 11.81
C LEU A 297 -10.50 -3.22 10.95
N GLY A 298 -11.12 -2.73 9.87
CA GLY A 298 -10.53 -1.80 8.90
C GLY A 298 -11.17 -0.40 8.92
N ASN A 299 -11.05 0.34 7.82
CA ASN A 299 -11.75 1.59 7.59
C ASN A 299 -13.10 1.30 6.92
N LEU A 300 -14.20 1.71 7.55
CA LEU A 300 -15.55 1.43 7.07
C LEU A 300 -16.36 2.73 6.93
N THR A 301 -16.90 2.95 5.74
CA THR A 301 -17.90 3.98 5.48
C THR A 301 -19.25 3.34 5.18
N ILE A 302 -20.29 3.74 5.91
CA ILE A 302 -21.67 3.29 5.72
C ILE A 302 -22.52 4.49 5.37
N SER A 303 -23.31 4.41 4.29
CA SER A 303 -24.22 5.49 3.91
C SER A 303 -25.58 5.04 3.41
N ASN A 304 -26.65 5.78 3.74
CA ASN A 304 -28.01 5.54 3.22
C ASN A 304 -28.49 4.10 3.42
N SER A 305 -28.08 3.46 4.52
CA SER A 305 -28.37 2.05 4.81
C SER A 305 -29.28 1.91 6.03
N THR A 306 -29.80 0.71 6.24
CA THR A 306 -30.59 0.37 7.43
C THR A 306 -30.04 -0.90 8.06
N PHE A 307 -29.79 -0.87 9.37
CA PHE A 307 -29.40 -2.03 10.17
C PHE A 307 -30.53 -2.35 11.13
N THR A 308 -31.15 -3.52 10.97
CA THR A 308 -32.31 -3.89 11.80
C THR A 308 -32.31 -5.34 12.24
N GLY A 309 -32.76 -5.62 13.47
CA GLY A 309 -32.93 -6.99 13.95
C GLY A 309 -31.65 -7.83 14.01
N ASN A 310 -30.47 -7.21 14.00
CA ASN A 310 -29.19 -7.91 14.14
C ASN A 310 -28.85 -8.14 15.61
N LYS A 311 -28.13 -9.23 15.90
CA LYS A 311 -27.87 -9.72 17.26
C LYS A 311 -26.41 -10.05 17.49
N ALA A 312 -25.86 -9.54 18.59
CA ALA A 312 -24.61 -10.02 19.15
C ALA A 312 -24.88 -10.97 20.34
N VAL A 313 -24.45 -12.23 20.25
CA VAL A 313 -24.77 -13.33 21.18
C VAL A 313 -23.50 -13.99 21.76
N GLY A 314 -23.65 -14.99 22.64
CA GLY A 314 -22.52 -15.86 23.05
C GLY A 314 -21.77 -15.46 24.32
N GLY A 315 -22.41 -14.74 25.25
CA GLY A 315 -21.91 -14.33 26.56
C GLY A 315 -20.95 -13.14 26.55
N SER A 316 -20.28 -12.90 25.41
CA SER A 316 -19.44 -11.73 25.15
C SER A 316 -19.95 -10.89 23.97
N GLY A 317 -21.23 -11.07 23.63
CA GLY A 317 -21.90 -10.46 22.47
C GLY A 317 -21.84 -8.93 22.48
N LYS A 318 -21.14 -8.31 21.53
CA LYS A 318 -20.95 -6.86 21.42
C LYS A 318 -21.40 -6.29 20.08
N GLY A 319 -21.91 -5.06 20.09
CA GLY A 319 -22.24 -4.35 18.85
C GLY A 319 -23.35 -5.04 18.05
N GLY A 320 -24.60 -4.98 18.53
CA GLY A 320 -25.68 -5.82 18.00
C GLY A 320 -25.85 -5.74 16.48
N ALA A 321 -25.79 -4.53 15.91
CA ALA A 321 -25.67 -4.34 14.46
C ALA A 321 -24.21 -4.28 14.01
N ILE A 322 -23.42 -3.39 14.60
CA ILE A 322 -22.05 -3.12 14.18
C ILE A 322 -21.14 -3.20 15.40
N ASP A 323 -20.04 -3.93 15.26
CA ASP A 323 -18.91 -3.88 16.19
C ASP A 323 -17.66 -3.43 15.43
N SER A 324 -17.03 -2.35 15.86
CA SER A 324 -15.87 -1.75 15.21
C SER A 324 -14.71 -1.66 16.19
N GLU A 325 -13.68 -2.47 15.95
CA GLU A 325 -12.50 -2.62 16.82
C GLU A 325 -11.23 -2.00 16.20
N GLY A 326 -11.24 -1.69 14.90
CA GLY A 326 -10.11 -1.09 14.18
C GLY A 326 -10.51 0.03 13.21
N GLY A 327 -9.50 0.80 12.78
CA GLY A 327 -9.61 1.83 11.74
C GLY A 327 -10.59 2.97 12.03
N THR A 328 -11.09 3.59 10.97
CA THR A 328 -12.09 4.67 11.06
C THR A 328 -13.47 4.15 10.66
N LEU A 329 -14.51 4.52 11.40
CA LEU A 329 -15.89 4.21 11.10
C LEU A 329 -16.68 5.48 10.82
N TYR A 330 -17.11 5.68 9.58
CA TYR A 330 -17.97 6.78 9.19
C TYR A 330 -19.37 6.26 8.87
N ILE A 331 -20.39 6.75 9.58
CA ILE A 331 -21.79 6.39 9.31
C ILE A 331 -22.58 7.65 8.97
N VAL A 332 -23.23 7.65 7.81
CA VAL A 332 -23.96 8.80 7.29
C VAL A 332 -25.37 8.41 6.84
N ASN A 333 -26.39 9.22 7.16
CA ASN A 333 -27.77 9.04 6.67
C ASN A 333 -28.32 7.61 6.85
N THR A 334 -28.00 6.97 7.97
CA THR A 334 -28.27 5.54 8.19
C THR A 334 -29.22 5.36 9.37
N THR A 335 -30.06 4.34 9.31
CA THR A 335 -30.91 3.95 10.45
C THR A 335 -30.37 2.68 11.11
N ILE A 336 -30.12 2.72 12.42
CA ILE A 336 -29.72 1.57 13.23
C ILE A 336 -30.84 1.34 14.25
N SER A 337 -31.67 0.32 14.02
CA SER A 337 -32.87 0.11 14.83
C SER A 337 -33.17 -1.33 15.20
N GLY A 338 -33.64 -1.57 16.43
CA GLY A 338 -34.11 -2.91 16.81
C GLY A 338 -33.01 -3.97 16.86
N ASN A 339 -31.75 -3.56 17.02
CA ASN A 339 -30.61 -4.48 17.16
C ASN A 339 -30.36 -4.77 18.65
N SER A 340 -29.75 -5.92 18.95
CA SER A 340 -29.48 -6.31 20.34
C SER A 340 -28.09 -6.90 20.56
N ALA A 341 -27.46 -6.58 21.69
CA ALA A 341 -26.22 -7.21 22.14
C ALA A 341 -26.43 -7.79 23.55
N GLU A 342 -25.85 -8.96 23.81
CA GLU A 342 -25.85 -9.55 25.16
C GLU A 342 -25.04 -8.70 26.15
N THR A 343 -24.00 -7.99 25.70
CA THR A 343 -23.19 -7.08 26.54
C THR A 343 -23.36 -5.63 26.08
N ASP A 344 -22.33 -5.03 25.49
CA ASP A 344 -22.26 -3.60 25.18
C ASP A 344 -22.74 -3.26 23.76
N GLY A 345 -23.29 -2.04 23.61
CA GLY A 345 -23.55 -1.46 22.29
C GLY A 345 -24.65 -2.19 21.52
N GLY A 346 -25.89 -2.11 21.99
CA GLY A 346 -27.01 -2.83 21.36
C GLY A 346 -27.19 -2.54 19.87
N GLY A 347 -26.86 -1.34 19.40
CA GLY A 347 -26.78 -0.98 18.00
C GLY A 347 -25.33 -1.01 17.49
N LEU A 348 -24.47 -0.20 18.09
CA LEU A 348 -23.08 -0.03 17.68
C LEU A 348 -22.15 -0.16 18.90
N LEU A 349 -21.03 -0.86 18.74
CA LEU A 349 -19.88 -0.74 19.62
C LEU A 349 -18.70 -0.12 18.86
N SER A 350 -18.02 0.87 19.46
CA SER A 350 -16.69 1.32 19.02
C SER A 350 -15.65 0.96 20.08
N GLY A 351 -14.87 -0.09 19.82
CA GLY A 351 -13.81 -0.62 20.67
C GLY A 351 -12.41 -0.44 20.11
N GLY A 352 -11.44 -1.06 20.76
CA GLY A 352 -10.05 -1.15 20.30
C GLY A 352 -9.43 0.20 19.91
N THR A 353 -8.90 0.25 18.68
CA THR A 353 -8.32 1.47 18.08
C THR A 353 -9.30 2.22 17.17
N SER A 354 -10.56 1.76 17.08
CA SER A 354 -11.59 2.36 16.23
C SER A 354 -11.87 3.82 16.60
N SER A 355 -12.08 4.68 15.61
CA SER A 355 -12.65 6.02 15.79
C SER A 355 -13.92 6.16 14.96
N ALA A 356 -15.06 6.43 15.61
CA ALA A 356 -16.37 6.48 14.95
C ALA A 356 -16.93 7.90 14.83
N THR A 357 -17.41 8.27 13.64
CA THR A 357 -18.14 9.50 13.37
C THR A 357 -19.50 9.18 12.75
N LEU A 358 -20.57 9.59 13.43
CA LEU A 358 -21.95 9.38 12.98
C LEU A 358 -22.57 10.73 12.63
N THR A 359 -23.07 10.87 11.40
CA THR A 359 -23.71 12.08 10.90
C THR A 359 -25.09 11.77 10.31
N ASN A 360 -26.12 12.47 10.78
CA ASN A 360 -27.51 12.20 10.39
C ASN A 360 -27.93 10.72 10.53
N VAL A 361 -27.51 10.07 11.62
CA VAL A 361 -27.87 8.67 11.93
C VAL A 361 -29.06 8.63 12.88
N THR A 362 -30.05 7.79 12.57
CA THR A 362 -31.17 7.49 13.47
C THR A 362 -30.85 6.23 14.25
N LEU A 363 -30.77 6.33 15.58
CA LEU A 363 -30.67 5.17 16.46
C LEU A 363 -31.95 5.01 17.26
N THR A 364 -32.60 3.85 17.23
CA THR A 364 -33.84 3.63 17.99
C THR A 364 -34.09 2.16 18.32
N ASN A 365 -34.67 1.87 19.48
CA ASN A 365 -35.03 0.51 19.89
C ASN A 365 -33.86 -0.50 19.89
N ASN A 366 -32.61 -0.04 19.97
CA ASN A 366 -31.51 -0.97 20.17
C ASN A 366 -31.39 -1.30 21.67
N ARG A 367 -30.83 -2.48 21.95
CA ARG A 367 -30.81 -3.06 23.29
C ARG A 367 -29.46 -3.69 23.63
N SER A 368 -28.81 -3.20 24.68
CA SER A 368 -27.71 -3.89 25.38
C SER A 368 -28.30 -4.81 26.47
N ASP A 369 -27.49 -5.65 27.11
CA ASP A 369 -27.95 -6.59 28.16
C ASP A 369 -29.14 -7.45 27.69
N ALA A 370 -28.98 -8.09 26.53
CA ALA A 370 -30.00 -8.96 25.96
C ALA A 370 -30.18 -10.27 26.74
N ASP A 371 -29.16 -10.70 27.50
CA ASP A 371 -29.21 -11.88 28.36
C ASP A 371 -29.78 -11.59 29.76
N ASN A 372 -29.99 -10.31 30.12
CA ASN A 372 -30.55 -9.84 31.40
C ASN A 372 -29.70 -10.22 32.61
N ASN A 373 -28.38 -10.29 32.45
CA ASN A 373 -27.47 -10.54 33.55
C ASN A 373 -27.09 -9.24 34.30
N ALA A 374 -27.66 -8.10 33.89
CA ALA A 374 -27.44 -6.76 34.42
C ALA A 374 -26.02 -6.21 34.15
N THR A 375 -25.31 -6.77 33.18
CA THR A 375 -24.02 -6.30 32.68
C THR A 375 -24.15 -5.78 31.24
N GLY A 376 -23.25 -4.88 30.84
CA GLY A 376 -23.26 -4.27 29.51
C GLY A 376 -23.86 -2.86 29.48
N ASP A 377 -23.18 -1.95 28.81
CA ASP A 377 -23.51 -0.53 28.70
C ASP A 377 -23.90 -0.14 27.27
N GLY A 378 -24.59 1.00 27.12
CA GLY A 378 -24.85 1.59 25.81
C GLY A 378 -25.91 0.86 24.98
N GLY A 379 -27.20 0.96 25.38
CA GLY A 379 -28.31 0.32 24.66
C GLY A 379 -28.35 0.63 23.16
N GLY A 380 -27.96 1.86 22.77
CA GLY A 380 -27.75 2.27 21.39
C GLY A 380 -26.30 2.14 20.94
N ILE A 381 -25.41 2.86 21.64
CA ILE A 381 -23.97 2.95 21.32
C ILE A 381 -23.18 2.61 22.58
N GLY A 382 -22.27 1.65 22.48
CA GLY A 382 -21.21 1.40 23.46
C GLY A 382 -19.89 1.99 22.96
N GLN A 383 -19.08 2.51 23.88
CA GLN A 383 -17.70 2.90 23.61
C GLN A 383 -16.81 2.24 24.65
N VAL A 384 -15.85 1.44 24.20
CA VAL A 384 -14.83 0.80 25.06
C VAL A 384 -13.40 1.17 24.62
N SER A 385 -13.28 2.05 23.62
CA SER A 385 -12.03 2.64 23.14
C SER A 385 -11.76 4.01 23.79
N SER A 386 -10.47 4.40 23.83
CA SER A 386 -10.04 5.75 24.23
C SER A 386 -10.29 6.81 23.17
N ASN A 387 -10.63 6.41 21.94
CA ASN A 387 -10.93 7.31 20.84
C ASN A 387 -12.38 7.78 20.91
N ALA A 388 -12.61 9.09 20.79
CA ALA A 388 -13.94 9.68 20.92
C ALA A 388 -14.88 9.29 19.77
N ILE A 389 -16.14 9.02 20.11
CA ILE A 389 -17.24 8.97 19.13
C ILE A 389 -17.76 10.38 18.87
N THR A 390 -17.78 10.80 17.60
CA THR A 390 -18.34 12.10 17.19
C THR A 390 -19.77 11.92 16.67
N LEU A 391 -20.75 12.55 17.33
CA LEU A 391 -22.17 12.52 16.92
C LEU A 391 -22.60 13.88 16.35
N ARG A 392 -23.06 13.89 15.09
CA ARG A 392 -23.63 15.06 14.40
C ARG A 392 -25.07 14.76 13.95
N ASN A 393 -25.92 14.37 14.91
CA ASN A 393 -27.28 13.86 14.66
C ASN A 393 -28.36 14.76 15.28
N ARG A 394 -29.55 14.79 14.68
CA ARG A 394 -30.74 15.47 15.25
C ARG A 394 -31.68 14.55 16.03
N CYS A 395 -31.53 13.22 15.97
CA CYS A 395 -32.41 12.26 16.65
C CYS A 395 -31.65 11.01 17.13
N VAL A 396 -31.56 10.82 18.45
CA VAL A 396 -31.22 9.55 19.09
C VAL A 396 -32.47 9.17 19.90
N GLY A 397 -33.24 8.21 19.40
CA GLY A 397 -34.52 7.79 20.00
C GLY A 397 -34.33 6.85 21.20
N LEU A 398 -35.45 6.42 21.79
CA LEU A 398 -35.50 5.50 22.94
C LEU A 398 -34.62 4.26 22.70
N GLN A 399 -33.58 4.09 23.52
CA GLN A 399 -32.80 2.85 23.61
C GLN A 399 -33.25 2.07 24.84
N ARG A 400 -33.28 0.74 24.76
CA ARG A 400 -33.76 -0.09 25.88
C ARG A 400 -32.57 -0.68 26.63
N ARG A 401 -32.36 -0.27 27.88
CA ARG A 401 -31.63 -1.02 28.90
C ARG A 401 -32.60 -1.30 30.06
N PRO A 402 -32.79 -2.54 30.52
CA PRO A 402 -33.79 -2.86 31.55
C PRO A 402 -33.56 -2.20 32.92
N ASP A 403 -32.38 -1.65 33.21
CA ASP A 403 -31.94 -1.27 34.56
C ASP A 403 -31.24 0.11 34.69
N LYS A 404 -30.97 0.86 33.61
CA LYS A 404 -30.46 2.26 33.67
C LYS A 404 -30.98 3.11 32.50
N ASP A 405 -31.53 4.28 32.80
CA ASP A 405 -32.07 5.22 31.81
C ASP A 405 -30.99 5.73 30.81
N ALA A 406 -31.27 5.46 29.54
CA ALA A 406 -30.98 6.11 28.25
C ALA A 406 -29.79 7.06 27.98
N LEU A 407 -29.02 7.54 28.95
CA LEU A 407 -27.85 8.42 28.72
C LEU A 407 -26.81 8.20 29.83
N ALA A 408 -25.97 7.17 29.71
CA ALA A 408 -24.68 7.22 30.40
C ALA A 408 -23.77 8.13 29.55
N PRO A 409 -23.35 9.32 30.05
CA PRO A 409 -22.34 10.09 29.35
C PRO A 409 -21.07 9.26 29.28
N ALA A 410 -20.38 9.34 28.14
CA ALA A 410 -19.03 8.82 27.98
C ALA A 410 -18.18 9.20 29.20
N ARG A 411 -17.60 8.20 29.86
CA ARG A 411 -16.49 8.40 30.79
C ARG A 411 -15.20 8.03 30.10
#